data_AF-A0A9E3X295-F1
#
_entry.id   AF-A0A9E3X295-F1
#
_cell.length_a   1.000
_cell.length_b   1.000
_cell.length_c   1.000
_cell.angle_alpha   90.00
_cell.angle_beta   90.00
_cell.angle_gamma   90.00
#
_symmetry.space_group_name_H-M   'P 1'
#
loop_
_entity.id
_entity.type
_entity.pdbx_description
1 polymer ?
#
loop_
_entity_poly.entity_id
_entity_poly.type
_entity_poly.pdbx_seq_one_letter_code
_entity_poly.pdbx_strand_id
1 'polypeptide(L)' 'MSPLQTASLTDMSDCYAALAMTDQGPVALLEEQRVAGVLVSWNQWNTIVKILEAAQECLATFDALTDTKYNG' A
#
# COMPACT_ATOMS: atom_id res chain seq x y z
N MET A 1 16.99 10.08 5.07
CA MET A 1 15.93 9.34 4.33
C MET A 1 16.49 7.97 4.05
N SER A 2 15.88 6.91 4.56
CA SER A 2 16.31 5.54 4.26
C SER A 2 15.88 5.19 2.82
N PRO A 3 16.74 4.52 2.03
CA PRO A 3 16.42 4.16 0.64
C PRO A 3 15.24 3.17 0.59
N LEU A 4 14.43 3.26 -0.47
CA LEU A 4 13.36 2.32 -0.76
C LEU A 4 13.98 0.93 -0.99
N GLN A 5 13.56 -0.06 -0.21
CA GLN A 5 14.05 -1.43 -0.36
C GLN A 5 13.47 -2.03 -1.64
N THR A 6 14.34 -2.58 -2.49
CA THR A 6 13.96 -3.19 -3.77
C THR A 6 14.51 -4.61 -3.85
N ALA A 7 13.77 -5.50 -4.49
CA ALA A 7 14.16 -6.90 -4.71
C ALA A 7 13.82 -7.32 -6.14
N SER A 8 14.68 -8.14 -6.77
CA SER A 8 14.37 -8.73 -8.08
C SER A 8 13.39 -9.88 -7.93
N LEU A 9 12.39 -9.96 -8.81
CA LEU A 9 11.42 -11.05 -8.86
C LEU A 9 12.07 -12.41 -9.13
N THR A 10 13.19 -12.45 -9.85
CA THR A 10 13.95 -13.67 -10.13
C THR A 10 14.69 -14.23 -8.91
N ASP A 11 14.95 -13.39 -7.90
CA ASP A 11 15.77 -13.72 -6.73
C ASP A 11 14.92 -13.96 -5.48
N MET A 12 13.60 -14.11 -5.63
CA MET A 12 12.67 -14.42 -4.54
C MET A 12 12.90 -15.83 -3.97
N SER A 13 13.95 -15.95 -3.18
CA SER A 13 14.12 -17.01 -2.19
C SER A 13 13.38 -16.66 -0.91
N ASP A 14 13.14 -17.66 -0.04
CA ASP A 14 12.41 -17.56 1.23
C ASP A 14 12.86 -16.39 2.15
N CYS A 15 14.07 -15.85 1.95
CA CYS A 15 14.60 -14.67 2.64
C CYS A 15 13.78 -13.38 2.43
N TYR A 16 13.14 -13.18 1.28
CA TYR A 16 12.38 -11.94 1.03
C TYR A 16 10.99 -11.97 1.68
N ALA A 17 10.38 -13.16 1.80
CA ALA A 17 9.18 -13.34 2.62
C ALA A 17 9.48 -12.97 4.08
N ALA A 18 10.65 -13.37 4.61
CA ALA A 18 11.08 -12.99 5.95
C ALA A 18 11.30 -11.47 6.10
N LEU A 19 11.86 -10.79 5.09
CA LEU A 19 12.04 -9.33 5.12
C LEU A 19 10.72 -8.56 5.14
N ALA A 20 9.71 -8.97 4.36
CA ALA A 20 8.39 -8.36 4.45
C ALA A 20 7.64 -8.70 5.74
N MET A 21 8.05 -9.74 6.47
CA MET A 21 7.55 -10.01 7.82
C MET A 21 8.21 -9.14 8.90
N THR A 22 9.31 -8.45 8.59
CA THR A 22 9.92 -7.50 9.51
C THR A 22 9.28 -6.11 9.37
N ASP A 23 9.21 -5.35 10.47
CA ASP A 23 8.70 -3.96 10.48
C ASP A 23 9.58 -2.96 9.70
N GLN A 24 10.47 -3.44 8.82
CA GLN A 24 11.42 -2.65 8.03
C GLN A 24 10.75 -1.83 6.91
N GLY A 25 9.47 -2.07 6.61
CA GLY A 25 8.70 -1.32 5.60
C GLY A 25 8.34 -2.13 4.36
N PRO A 26 7.61 -1.54 3.40
CA PRO A 26 7.26 -2.17 2.14
C PRO A 26 8.50 -2.39 1.25
N VAL A 27 8.56 -3.53 0.56
CA VAL A 27 9.63 -3.86 -0.40
C VAL A 27 9.06 -3.83 -1.80
N ALA A 28 9.64 -3.00 -2.68
CA ALA A 28 9.24 -2.97 -4.10
C ALA A 28 9.87 -4.15 -4.86
N LEU A 29 9.03 -4.93 -5.54
CA LEU A 29 9.45 -6.02 -6.40
C LEU A 29 9.68 -5.48 -7.82
N LEU A 30 10.87 -5.73 -8.34
CA LEU A 30 11.29 -5.30 -9.66
C LEU A 30 11.37 -6.48 -10.62
N GLU A 31 10.79 -6.33 -11.80
CA GLU A 31 10.95 -7.21 -12.96
C GLU A 31 11.46 -6.36 -14.11
N GLU A 32 12.58 -6.75 -14.74
CA GLU A 32 13.19 -5.98 -15.83
C GLU A 32 13.39 -4.47 -15.52
N GLN A 33 13.76 -4.16 -14.27
CA GLN A 33 13.92 -2.79 -13.74
C GLN A 33 12.63 -1.96 -13.65
N ARG A 34 11.46 -2.59 -13.78
CA ARG A 34 10.15 -1.96 -13.56
C ARG A 34 9.54 -2.47 -12.28
N VAL A 35 8.77 -1.62 -11.59
CA VAL A 35 8.00 -2.03 -10.41
C VAL A 35 6.87 -2.93 -10.87
N ALA A 36 6.96 -4.22 -10.52
CA ALA A 36 5.97 -5.24 -10.84
C ALA A 36 5.02 -5.50 -9.65
N GLY A 37 5.46 -5.19 -8.42
CA GLY A 37 4.63 -5.34 -7.23
C GLY A 37 5.27 -4.74 -5.99
N VAL A 38 4.56 -4.82 -4.87
CA VAL A 38 5.05 -4.42 -3.56
C VAL A 38 4.73 -5.54 -2.57
N LEU A 39 5.74 -6.00 -1.85
CA LEU A 39 5.61 -6.95 -0.77
C LEU A 39 5.45 -6.19 0.55
N VAL A 40 4.40 -6.50 1.29
CA VAL A 40 4.07 -5.87 2.58
C VAL A 40 3.77 -6.93 3.63
N SER A 41 4.00 -6.58 4.90
CA SER A 41 3.56 -7.42 6.01
C SER A 41 2.02 -7.44 6.09
N TRP A 42 1.46 -8.50 6.69
CA TRP A 42 0.01 -8.57 6.91
C TRP A 42 -0.50 -7.41 7.77
N ASN A 43 0.31 -6.96 8.74
CA ASN A 43 -0.04 -5.82 9.57
C ASN A 43 -0.07 -4.52 8.75
N GLN A 44 0.95 -4.29 7.91
CA GLN A 44 1.00 -3.14 7.00
C GLN A 44 -0.19 -3.15 6.03
N TRP A 45 -0.53 -4.32 5.47
CA TRP A 45 -1.72 -4.47 4.63
C TRP A 45 -2.99 -4.05 5.36
N ASN A 46 -3.21 -4.55 6.58
CA ASN A 46 -4.39 -4.18 7.37
C ASN A 46 -4.44 -2.67 7.68
N THR A 47 -3.30 -2.05 7.93
CA THR A 47 -3.23 -0.58 8.12
C THR A 47 -3.61 0.15 6.83
N ILE A 48 -3.09 -0.27 5.67
CA ILE A 48 -3.41 0.34 4.38
C ILE A 48 -4.91 0.24 4.09
N VAL A 49 -5.50 -0.95 4.27
CA VAL A 49 -6.94 -1.17 4.03
C VAL A 49 -7.79 -0.23 4.87
N LYS A 50 -7.50 -0.11 6.18
CA LYS A 50 -8.24 0.81 7.07
C LYS A 50 -8.13 2.27 6.66
N ILE A 51 -6.96 2.71 6.18
CA ILE A 51 -6.78 4.07 5.67
C ILE A 51 -7.62 4.29 4.41
N LEU A 52 -7.65 3.31 3.50
CA LEU A 52 -8.44 3.39 2.28
C LEU A 52 -9.95 3.43 2.58
N GLU A 53 -10.42 2.61 3.52
CA GLU A 53 -11.82 2.62 3.98
C GLU A 53 -12.18 3.99 4.57
N ALA A 54 -11.37 4.53 5.48
CA ALA A 54 -11.60 5.86 6.05
C ALA A 54 -11.58 6.98 4.99
N ALA A 55 -10.71 6.87 3.98
CA ALA A 55 -10.68 7.82 2.87
C ALA A 55 -11.95 7.73 2.00
N GLN A 56 -12.48 6.54 1.77
CA GLN A 56 -13.75 6.33 1.06
C GLN A 56 -14.93 6.92 1.84
N GLU A 57 -14.99 6.72 3.16
CA GLU A 57 -16.02 7.33 4.02
C GLU A 57 -15.96 8.87 3.98
N CYS A 58 -14.75 9.43 3.97
CA CYS A 58 -14.54 10.87 3.84
C CYS A 58 -15.05 11.40 2.48
N LEU A 59 -14.73 10.70 1.39
CA LEU A 59 -15.23 11.04 0.05
C LEU A 59 -16.76 10.99 -0.03
N ALA A 60 -17.38 9.92 0.51
CA ALA A 60 -18.83 9.79 0.53
C ALA A 60 -19.51 10.91 1.35
N THR A 61 -18.89 11.31 2.46
CA THR A 61 -19.38 12.44 3.28
C THR A 61 -19.27 13.76 2.52
N PHE A 62 -18.18 13.97 1.79
CA PHE A 62 -18.01 15.16 0.96
C PHE A 62 -19.05 15.22 -0.17
N ASP A 63 -19.31 14.11 -0.85
CA ASP A 63 -20.34 14.03 -1.89
C ASP A 63 -21.73 14.35 -1.32
N ALA A 64 -22.09 13.80 -0.15
CA ALA A 64 -23.37 14.12 0.51
C ALA A 64 -23.52 15.60 0.90
N LEU A 65 -22.43 16.24 1.34
CA LEU A 65 -22.41 17.67 1.69
C LEU A 65 -22.46 18.58 0.45
N THR A 66 -21.89 18.14 -0.67
CA THR A 66 -21.95 18.91 -1.93
C THR A 66 -23.31 18.76 -2.60
N ASP A 67 -23.90 17.58 -2.60
CA ASP A 67 -25.24 17.34 -3.15
C ASP A 67 -26.31 18.17 -2.42
N THR A 68 -26.28 18.20 -1.08
CA THR A 68 -27.21 19.01 -0.28
C THR A 68 -27.02 20.52 -0.43
N LYS A 69 -25.83 20.99 -0.80
CA LYS A 69 -25.55 22.43 -0.96
C LYS A 69 -25.90 22.97 -2.36
N TYR A 70 -25.89 22.12 -3.39
CA TYR A 70 -26.08 22.55 -4.78
C TYR A 70 -27.38 22.02 -5.44
N ASN A 71 -28.02 20.98 -4.89
CA ASN A 71 -29.28 20.42 -5.41
C ASN A 71 -30.48 20.52 -4.44
N GLY A 72 -30.34 21.28 -3.34
CA GLY A 72 -31.39 21.56 -2.36
C GLY A 72 -32.11 22.89 -2.60
#